data_AF-A0A6V7EL19-F1
#
_entry.id   AF-A0A6V7EL19-F1
#
_cell.length_a   1.000
_cell.length_b   1.000
_cell.length_c   1.000
_cell.angle_alpha   90.00
_cell.angle_beta   90.00
_cell.angle_gamma   90.00
#
_symmetry.space_group_name_H-M   'P 1'
#
loop_
_entity.id
_entity.type
_entity.pdbx_description
1 polymer ?
#
loop_
_entity_poly.entity_id
_entity_poly.type
_entity_poly.pdbx_seq_one_letter_code
_entity_poly.pdbx_strand_id
1 'polypeptide(L)' 'MNDQLRHTRLSGLEPLVITPDLLFVNVGERTNVTGSAQFRKLIKEERYEEAVEVARQQVASGAQILDVNMD' A
#
# COMPACT_ATOMS: atom_id res chain seq x y z
N MET A 1 -31.19 -15.02 -13.17
CA MET A 1 -30.45 -13.90 -12.55
C MET A 1 -28.98 -14.27 -12.58
N ASN A 2 -28.20 -13.66 -13.48
CA ASN A 2 -26.74 -13.80 -13.48
C ASN A 2 -26.22 -12.95 -12.32
N ASP A 3 -26.17 -13.53 -11.13
CA ASP A 3 -25.43 -12.93 -10.02
C ASP A 3 -23.95 -13.27 -10.24
N GLN A 4 -23.33 -12.60 -11.22
CA GLN A 4 -21.89 -12.66 -11.39
C GLN A 4 -21.29 -12.00 -10.15
N LEU A 5 -20.75 -12.83 -9.25
CA LEU A 5 -20.00 -12.41 -8.08
C LEU A 5 -19.03 -11.28 -8.45
N ARG A 6 -19.33 -10.07 -7.96
CA ARG A 6 -18.48 -8.91 -8.17
C ARG A 6 -17.27 -9.05 -7.25
N HIS A 7 -16.13 -9.38 -7.82
CA HIS A 7 -14.84 -9.36 -7.11
C HIS A 7 -14.42 -7.92 -6.79
N THR A 8 -13.72 -7.74 -5.66
CA THR A 8 -13.07 -6.47 -5.35
C THR A 8 -11.98 -6.21 -6.39
N ARG A 9 -12.01 -5.05 -7.02
CA ARG A 9 -11.04 -4.62 -8.05
C ARG A 9 -10.42 -3.32 -7.60
N LEU A 10 -9.10 -3.31 -7.51
CA LEU A 10 -8.27 -2.15 -7.20
C LEU A 10 -7.32 -1.93 -8.37
N SER A 11 -6.71 -0.75 -8.44
CA SER A 11 -5.71 -0.46 -9.47
C SER A 11 -4.74 0.61 -9.04
N GLY A 12 -3.46 0.38 -9.35
CA GLY A 12 -2.45 1.43 -9.47
C GLY A 12 -2.17 1.66 -10.95
N LEU A 13 -0.95 1.34 -11.38
CA LEU A 13 -0.62 1.23 -12.82
C LEU A 13 -1.16 -0.06 -13.44
N GLU A 14 -1.24 -1.13 -12.64
CA GLU A 14 -1.78 -2.44 -13.04
C GLU A 14 -3.02 -2.77 -12.19
N PRO A 15 -3.98 -3.51 -12.74
CA PRO A 15 -5.17 -3.94 -12.01
C PRO A 15 -4.84 -5.06 -11.02
N LEU A 16 -5.41 -4.98 -9.81
CA LEU A 16 -5.45 -6.04 -8.81
C LEU A 16 -6.90 -6.50 -8.64
N VAL A 17 -7.20 -7.75 -9.01
CA VAL A 17 -8.52 -8.36 -8.81
C VAL A 17 -8.40 -9.35 -7.66
N ILE A 18 -9.11 -9.09 -6.56
CA ILE A 18 -9.13 -9.97 -5.39
C ILE A 18 -10.23 -11.02 -5.60
N THR A 19 -9.81 -12.25 -5.88
CA THR A 19 -10.66 -13.40 -6.12
C THR A 19 -10.58 -14.42 -4.97
N PRO A 20 -11.51 -15.39 -4.87
CA PRO A 20 -11.46 -16.41 -3.82
C PRO A 20 -10.22 -17.32 -3.84
N ASP A 21 -9.53 -17.42 -4.98
CA ASP A 21 -8.28 -18.16 -5.17
C ASP A 21 -7.03 -17.34 -4.83
N LEU A 22 -7.15 -16.01 -4.67
CA LEU A 22 -6.06 -15.18 -4.16
C LEU A 22 -5.82 -15.48 -2.69
N LEU A 23 -4.55 -15.63 -2.30
CA LEU A 23 -4.15 -15.75 -0.91
C LEU A 23 -4.30 -14.39 -0.17
N PHE A 24 -3.69 -14.29 1.01
CA PHE A 24 -3.73 -13.07 1.81
C PHE A 24 -3.20 -11.85 1.06
N VAL A 25 -3.89 -10.71 1.21
CA VAL A 25 -3.48 -9.42 0.66
C VAL A 25 -2.85 -8.59 1.77
N ASN A 26 -1.53 -8.41 1.67
CA ASN A 26 -0.76 -7.57 2.58
C ASN A 26 -0.94 -6.09 2.22
N VAL A 27 -1.31 -5.29 3.21
CA VAL A 27 -1.34 -3.83 3.13
C VAL A 27 -0.15 -3.30 3.93
N GLY A 28 0.77 -2.58 3.28
CA GLY A 28 1.93 -1.98 3.92
C GLY A 28 1.55 -0.72 4.71
N GLU A 29 1.87 -0.70 6.01
CA GLU A 29 1.46 0.36 6.96
C GLU A 29 2.53 1.45 7.23
N ARG A 30 3.78 1.27 6.76
CA ARG A 30 4.92 2.10 7.22
C ARG A 30 4.94 3.50 6.62
N THR A 31 4.13 3.75 5.61
CA THR A 31 3.89 5.05 4.95
C THR A 31 2.87 5.89 5.73
N ASN A 32 3.10 6.01 7.05
CA ASN A 32 2.15 6.63 7.99
C ASN A 32 2.88 7.58 8.94
N VAL A 33 2.58 8.89 8.87
CA VAL A 33 3.23 9.94 9.67
C VAL A 33 2.98 9.77 11.18
N THR A 34 1.77 9.37 11.56
CA THR A 34 1.43 9.13 12.97
C THR A 34 2.12 7.86 13.51
N GLY A 35 2.07 6.77 12.76
CA GLY A 35 2.52 5.43 13.18
C GLY A 35 4.00 5.10 12.95
N SER A 36 4.69 5.80 12.04
CA SER A 36 6.07 5.51 11.65
C SER A 36 7.00 6.67 11.99
N ALA A 37 7.86 6.48 12.99
CA ALA A 37 8.83 7.49 13.41
C ALA A 37 9.83 7.86 12.28
N GLN A 38 10.23 6.87 11.49
CA GLN A 38 11.10 7.07 10.34
C GLN A 38 10.40 7.88 9.24
N PHE A 39 9.19 7.45 8.83
CA PHE A 39 8.45 8.14 7.76
C PHE A 39 8.10 9.57 8.16
N ARG A 40 7.65 9.78 9.40
CA ARG A 40 7.42 11.12 9.97
C ARG A 40 8.64 12.02 9.88
N LYS A 41 9.83 11.51 10.21
CA LYS A 41 11.08 12.28 10.11
C LYS A 41 11.34 12.71 8.67
N LEU A 42 11.22 11.77 7.72
CA LEU A 42 11.46 12.04 6.30
C LEU A 42 10.48 13.08 5.75
N ILE A 43 9.19 12.98 6.07
CA ILE A 43 8.18 13.95 5.63
C ILE A 43 8.43 15.34 6.24
N LYS A 44 8.76 15.43 7.54
CA LYS A 44 9.05 16.71 8.20
C LYS A 44 10.32 17.39 7.68
N GLU A 45 11.30 16.61 7.26
CA GLU A 45 12.55 17.09 6.65
C GLU A 45 12.42 17.31 5.13
N GLU A 46 11.21 17.16 4.55
CA GLU A 46 10.94 17.25 3.11
C GLU A 46 11.77 16.28 2.24
N ARG A 47 12.21 15.16 2.83
CA ARG A 47 13.02 14.12 2.18
C ARG A 47 12.14 13.11 1.46
N TYR A 48 11.40 13.57 0.46
CA TYR A 48 10.37 12.77 -0.20
C TYR A 48 10.92 11.57 -0.99
N GLU A 49 12.09 11.68 -1.61
CA GLU A 49 12.70 10.55 -2.33
C GLU A 49 12.98 9.36 -1.40
N GLU A 50 13.46 9.63 -0.20
CA GLU A 50 13.69 8.60 0.82
C GLU A 50 12.36 8.10 1.41
N ALA A 51 11.34 8.94 1.50
CA ALA A 51 10.00 8.51 1.91
C ALA A 51 9.39 7.55 0.88
N VAL A 52 9.60 7.80 -0.42
CA VAL A 52 9.21 6.87 -1.50
C VAL A 52 9.98 5.55 -1.38
N GLU A 53 11.23 5.58 -0.96
CA GLU A 53 11.99 4.34 -0.74
C GLU A 53 11.37 3.47 0.37
N VAL A 54 10.80 4.06 1.42
CA VAL A 54 10.02 3.30 2.43
C VAL A 54 8.83 2.58 1.78
N ALA A 55 8.12 3.22 0.86
CA ALA A 55 7.05 2.59 0.09
C ALA A 55 7.57 1.43 -0.79
N ARG A 56 8.67 1.65 -1.53
CA ARG A 56 9.28 0.63 -2.40
C ARG A 56 9.74 -0.60 -1.63
N GLN A 57 10.35 -0.42 -0.47
CA GLN A 57 10.79 -1.52 0.38
C GLN A 57 9.61 -2.38 0.86
N GLN A 58 8.46 -1.77 1.15
CA GLN A 58 7.26 -2.52 1.52
C GLN A 58 6.75 -3.39 0.36
N VAL A 59 6.72 -2.84 -0.86
CA VAL A 59 6.37 -3.60 -2.07
C VAL A 59 7.36 -4.75 -2.31
N ALA A 60 8.67 -4.48 -2.23
CA ALA A 60 9.71 -5.49 -2.36
C ALA A 60 9.63 -6.58 -1.27
N SER A 61 9.07 -6.25 -0.10
CA SER A 61 8.81 -7.18 1.01
C SER A 61 7.46 -7.90 0.91
N GLY A 62 6.70 -7.71 -0.18
CA GLY A 62 5.46 -8.44 -0.45
C GLY A 62 4.16 -7.69 -0.15
N ALA A 63 4.20 -6.39 0.13
CA ALA A 63 2.97 -5.59 0.20
C ALA A 63 2.35 -5.43 -1.19
N GLN A 64 1.10 -5.85 -1.36
CA GLN A 64 0.35 -5.67 -2.61
C GLN A 64 -0.35 -4.31 -2.68
N ILE A 65 -0.66 -3.73 -1.52
CA ILE A 65 -1.28 -2.42 -1.36
C ILE A 65 -0.46 -1.63 -0.34
N LEU A 66 -0.43 -0.31 -0.46
CA LEU A 66 0.16 0.57 0.54
C LEU A 66 -0.93 1.44 1.16
N ASP A 67 -0.95 1.50 2.48
CA ASP A 67 -1.70 2.51 3.23
C ASP A 67 -0.87 3.80 3.32
N VAL A 68 -1.46 4.96 3.09
CA VAL A 68 -0.76 6.25 3.12
C VAL A 68 -1.50 7.20 4.05
N ASN A 69 -0.82 7.64 5.11
CA ASN A 69 -1.35 8.59 6.07
C ASN A 69 -0.35 9.73 6.30
N MET A 70 -0.81 10.97 6.13
CA MET A 70 -0.03 12.20 6.24
C MET A 70 -0.47 13.10 7.41
N ASP A 71 -1.33 12.60 8.30
CA ASP A 71 -1.81 13.30 9.50
C ASP A 71 -0.79 13.26 10.66
#